data_AF-A0A833M359-F1
#
_entry.id   AF-A0A833M359-F1
#
_cell.length_a   1.000
_cell.length_b   1.000
_cell.length_c   1.000
_cell.angle_alpha   90.00
_cell.angle_beta   90.00
_cell.angle_gamma   90.00
#
_symmetry.space_group_name_H-M   'P 1'
#
loop_
_entity.id
_entity.type
_entity.pdbx_description
1 polymer ?
#
loop_
_entity_poly.entity_id
_entity_poly.type
_entity_poly.pdbx_seq_one_letter_code
_entity_poly.pdbx_strand_id
1 'polypeptide(L)'
;MRKQSAIHLAGIVIAGCVFSGSATAAPPAGCPTENEVRASVERYILEDWWSPSQRETWQIADVGDFSFGPIKYGSPRYSECPVRMEYSFRVWHNDGRIEETRKGVGETFSFFKNNFDEWRFTVGPS
;
A
#
# COMPACT_ATOMS: atom_id res chain seq x y z
N MET A 1 -31.34 38.69 -49.21
CA MET A 1 -30.03 38.02 -49.36
C MET A 1 -29.67 37.41 -48.01
N ARG A 2 -29.75 36.07 -47.91
CA ARG A 2 -29.47 35.30 -46.68
C ARG A 2 -27.95 35.10 -46.57
N LYS A 3 -27.32 35.55 -45.49
CA LYS A 3 -25.95 35.14 -45.13
C LYS A 3 -26.03 34.11 -44.01
N GLN A 4 -25.40 32.97 -44.30
CA GLN A 4 -25.45 31.73 -43.54
C GLN A 4 -24.61 31.79 -42.27
N SER A 5 -25.09 31.08 -41.26
CA SER A 5 -24.44 30.78 -39.98
C SER A 5 -23.14 30.01 -40.16
N ALA A 6 -22.14 30.35 -39.34
CA ALA A 6 -21.03 29.46 -39.00
C ALA A 6 -20.82 29.54 -37.49
N ILE A 7 -21.32 28.53 -36.79
CA ILE A 7 -21.07 28.29 -35.36
C ILE A 7 -19.72 27.58 -35.29
N HIS A 8 -18.68 28.29 -34.85
CA HIS A 8 -17.40 27.66 -34.52
C HIS A 8 -17.51 27.00 -33.14
N LEU A 9 -17.67 25.67 -33.14
CA LEU A 9 -17.35 24.82 -31.99
C LEU A 9 -15.84 24.90 -31.75
N ALA A 10 -15.41 25.78 -30.84
CA ALA A 10 -14.09 25.71 -30.25
C ALA A 10 -14.11 24.60 -29.19
N GLY A 11 -13.57 23.43 -29.57
CA GLY A 11 -13.39 22.30 -28.67
C GLY A 11 -12.52 22.70 -27.48
N ILE A 12 -13.05 22.47 -26.28
CA ILE A 12 -12.30 22.56 -25.03
C ILE A 12 -11.28 21.42 -25.04
N VAL A 13 -10.02 21.77 -25.28
CA VAL A 13 -8.88 20.91 -24.97
C VAL A 13 -8.82 20.84 -23.45
N ILE A 14 -9.25 19.72 -22.87
CA ILE A 14 -9.01 19.41 -21.47
C ILE A 14 -7.50 19.22 -21.34
N ALA A 15 -6.82 20.28 -20.90
CA ALA A 15 -5.43 20.24 -20.52
C ALA A 15 -5.26 19.16 -19.46
N GLY A 16 -4.42 18.16 -19.79
CA GLY A 16 -4.17 17.03 -18.93
C GLY A 16 -3.68 17.48 -17.56
N CYS A 17 -4.38 17.04 -16.52
CA CYS A 17 -3.73 16.80 -15.24
C CYS A 17 -2.72 15.68 -15.49
N VAL A 18 -1.50 16.06 -15.87
CA VAL A 18 -0.33 15.21 -15.72
C VAL A 18 -0.22 15.00 -14.22
N PHE A 19 -0.84 13.92 -13.74
CA PHE A 19 -0.44 13.31 -12.47
C PHE A 19 1.05 13.05 -12.64
N SER A 20 1.85 13.95 -12.08
CA SER A 20 3.27 13.74 -11.86
C SER A 20 3.35 12.65 -10.81
N GLY A 21 3.14 11.40 -11.24
CA GLY A 21 3.43 10.23 -10.45
C GLY A 21 4.89 10.33 -10.09
N SER A 22 5.18 10.52 -8.81
CA SER A 22 6.50 10.34 -8.24
C SER A 22 7.06 9.04 -8.81
N ALA A 23 8.16 9.13 -9.56
CA ALA A 23 8.78 7.97 -10.17
C ALA A 23 9.09 6.94 -9.07
N THR A 24 8.28 5.89 -9.02
CA THR A 24 8.49 4.76 -8.13
C THR A 24 9.71 4.02 -8.64
N ALA A 25 10.72 3.88 -7.78
CA ALA A 25 11.92 3.14 -8.14
C ALA A 25 11.51 1.70 -8.44
N ALA A 26 11.83 1.22 -9.64
CA ALA A 26 11.57 -0.17 -9.98
C ALA A 26 12.24 -1.10 -8.94
N PRO A 27 11.57 -2.19 -8.53
CA PRO A 27 12.15 -3.12 -7.56
C PRO A 27 13.44 -3.73 -8.12
N PRO A 28 14.41 -4.08 -7.26
CA PRO A 28 15.54 -4.92 -7.66
C PRO A 28 15.04 -6.23 -8.28
N ALA A 29 15.80 -6.79 -9.22
CA ALA A 29 15.44 -8.07 -9.84
C ALA A 29 15.28 -9.16 -8.79
N GLY A 30 14.18 -9.90 -8.85
CA GLY A 30 13.85 -10.95 -7.87
C GLY A 30 13.23 -10.46 -6.55
N CYS A 31 12.93 -9.16 -6.43
CA CYS A 31 12.21 -8.58 -5.29
C CYS A 31 10.73 -8.29 -5.61
N PRO A 32 9.88 -8.17 -4.56
CA PRO A 32 8.47 -7.90 -4.78
C PRO A 32 8.27 -6.50 -5.37
N THR A 33 7.32 -6.41 -6.29
CA THR A 33 6.77 -5.14 -6.77
C THR A 33 6.07 -4.40 -5.62
N GLU A 34 5.84 -3.09 -5.81
CA GLU A 34 5.13 -2.30 -4.80
C GLU A 34 3.75 -2.87 -4.46
N ASN A 35 3.03 -3.39 -5.46
CA ASN A 35 1.72 -3.99 -5.25
C ASN A 35 1.81 -5.27 -4.42
N GLU A 36 2.82 -6.11 -4.66
CA GLU A 36 3.06 -7.32 -3.87
C GLU A 36 3.45 -7.00 -2.43
N VAL A 37 4.25 -5.93 -2.22
CA VAL A 37 4.58 -5.43 -0.88
C VAL A 37 3.30 -5.01 -0.14
N ARG A 38 2.47 -4.16 -0.76
CA ARG A 38 1.21 -3.68 -0.15
C ARG A 38 0.27 -4.83 0.18
N ALA A 39 0.01 -5.71 -0.80
CA ALA A 39 -0.85 -6.87 -0.62
C ALA A 39 -0.36 -7.80 0.51
N SER A 40 0.95 -8.00 0.62
CA SER A 40 1.54 -8.82 1.70
C SER A 40 1.34 -8.19 3.08
N VAL A 41 1.48 -6.86 3.20
CA VAL A 41 1.25 -6.14 4.46
C VAL A 41 -0.22 -6.13 4.83
N GLU A 42 -1.11 -5.86 3.87
CA GLU A 42 -2.56 -5.92 4.09
C GLU A 42 -2.97 -7.30 4.59
N ARG A 43 -2.53 -8.37 3.90
CA ARG A 43 -2.79 -9.74 4.34
C ARG A 43 -2.25 -10.00 5.75
N TYR A 44 -1.02 -9.58 6.05
CA TYR A 44 -0.45 -9.71 7.40
C TYR A 44 -1.32 -9.01 8.46
N ILE A 45 -1.81 -7.79 8.18
CA ILE A 45 -2.71 -7.07 9.09
C ILE A 45 -4.05 -7.81 9.24
N LEU A 46 -4.59 -8.33 8.15
CA LEU A 46 -5.89 -8.99 8.10
C LEU A 46 -5.88 -10.43 8.60
N GLU A 47 -4.74 -11.08 8.75
CA GLU A 47 -4.65 -12.50 9.10
C GLU A 47 -3.77 -12.75 10.33
N ASP A 48 -2.58 -12.14 10.38
CA ASP A 48 -1.50 -12.55 11.28
C ASP A 48 -1.21 -11.56 12.42
N TRP A 49 -1.54 -10.27 12.25
CA TRP A 49 -1.21 -9.22 13.24
C TRP A 49 -1.87 -9.45 14.59
N TRP A 50 -3.11 -9.93 14.54
CA TRP A 50 -3.96 -10.04 15.72
C TRP A 50 -3.77 -11.40 16.33
N SER A 51 -3.40 -11.43 17.61
CA SER A 51 -3.53 -12.69 18.36
C SER A 51 -4.99 -13.15 18.38
N PRO A 52 -5.25 -14.47 18.44
CA PRO A 52 -6.62 -14.99 18.52
C PRO A 52 -7.43 -14.35 19.65
N SER A 53 -6.80 -14.17 20.82
CA SER A 53 -7.41 -13.52 21.98
C SER A 53 -7.70 -12.04 21.74
N GLN A 54 -6.87 -11.31 20.98
CA GLN A 54 -7.16 -9.92 20.62
C GLN A 54 -8.38 -9.82 19.70
N ARG A 55 -8.52 -10.68 18.69
CA ARG A 55 -9.70 -10.67 17.82
C ARG A 55 -11.00 -10.88 18.61
N GLU A 56 -11.00 -11.86 19.51
CA GLU A 56 -12.17 -12.22 20.30
C GLU A 56 -12.47 -11.18 21.41
N THR A 57 -11.43 -10.66 22.07
CA THR A 57 -11.59 -9.77 23.23
C THR A 57 -11.79 -8.30 22.82
N TRP A 58 -11.13 -7.85 21.75
CA TRP A 58 -11.14 -6.42 21.34
C TRP A 58 -12.31 -6.08 20.42
N GLN A 59 -13.18 -7.06 20.15
CA GLN A 59 -14.41 -6.89 19.40
C GLN A 59 -14.16 -6.18 18.07
N ILE A 60 -13.14 -6.60 17.33
CA ILE A 60 -12.81 -5.99 16.04
C ILE A 60 -13.90 -6.37 15.05
N ALA A 61 -14.60 -5.36 14.55
CA ALA A 61 -15.65 -5.50 13.55
C ALA A 61 -15.04 -5.62 12.14
N ASP A 62 -14.08 -4.74 11.84
CA ASP A 62 -13.43 -4.66 10.53
C ASP A 62 -12.06 -3.95 10.61
N VAL A 63 -11.24 -4.13 9.58
CA VAL A 63 -9.94 -3.47 9.40
C VAL A 63 -9.76 -3.09 7.93
N GLY A 64 -9.37 -1.83 7.67
CA GLY A 64 -9.40 -1.28 6.33
C GLY A 64 -8.81 0.13 6.23
N ASP A 65 -9.19 0.87 5.18
CA ASP A 65 -8.66 2.21 4.86
C ASP A 65 -7.11 2.27 4.87
N PHE A 66 -6.48 1.27 4.25
CA PHE A 66 -5.03 1.17 4.18
C PHE A 66 -4.42 2.34 3.41
N SER A 67 -3.38 2.94 3.97
CA SER A 67 -2.55 3.96 3.33
C SER A 67 -1.10 3.56 3.43
N PHE A 68 -0.37 3.68 2.32
CA PHE A 68 1.04 3.33 2.23
C PHE A 68 1.84 4.56 1.82
N GLY A 69 2.89 4.84 2.59
CA GLY A 69 3.92 5.78 2.22
C GLY A 69 4.80 5.26 1.08
N PRO A 70 5.81 6.04 0.68
CA PRO A 70 6.77 5.62 -0.35
C PRO A 70 7.50 4.33 0.04
N ILE A 71 7.59 3.40 -0.90
CA ILE A 71 8.32 2.14 -0.74
C ILE A 71 9.78 2.38 -1.15
N LYS A 72 10.71 2.06 -0.24
CA LYS A 72 12.14 2.18 -0.48
C LYS A 72 12.81 0.82 -0.38
N TYR A 73 13.35 0.35 -1.49
CA TYR A 73 14.12 -0.90 -1.54
C TYR A 73 15.55 -0.66 -1.04
N GLY A 74 16.01 -1.53 -0.15
CA GLY A 74 17.42 -1.65 0.20
C GLY A 74 18.13 -2.62 -0.74
N SER A 75 19.41 -2.87 -0.49
CA SER A 75 20.19 -3.86 -1.23
C SER A 75 19.72 -5.27 -0.88
N PRO A 76 19.27 -6.09 -1.86
CA PRO A 76 18.89 -7.48 -1.62
C PRO A 76 20.05 -8.29 -1.03
N ARG A 77 19.73 -9.25 -0.17
CA ARG A 77 20.70 -10.17 0.42
C ARG A 77 20.17 -11.59 0.29
N TYR A 78 20.86 -12.43 -0.48
CA TYR A 78 20.40 -13.78 -0.81
C TYR A 78 19.00 -13.74 -1.42
N SER A 79 18.00 -14.36 -0.78
CA SER A 79 16.58 -14.38 -1.18
C SER A 79 15.71 -13.36 -0.43
N GLU A 80 16.33 -12.47 0.35
CA GLU A 80 15.64 -11.43 1.13
C GLU A 80 15.75 -10.06 0.48
N CYS A 81 14.63 -9.35 0.46
CA CYS A 81 14.44 -8.04 -0.11
C CYS A 81 14.07 -7.05 0.99
N PRO A 82 15.04 -6.27 1.52
CA PRO A 82 14.76 -5.29 2.54
C PRO A 82 13.96 -4.13 1.94
N VAL A 83 12.86 -3.78 2.60
CA VAL A 83 11.95 -2.71 2.20
C VAL A 83 11.69 -1.82 3.41
N ARG A 84 11.72 -0.51 3.21
CA ARG A 84 11.27 0.47 4.21
C ARG A 84 10.03 1.17 3.68
N MET A 85 9.01 1.24 4.51
CA MET A 85 7.75 1.92 4.23
C MET A 85 7.06 2.26 5.53
N GLU A 86 6.29 3.34 5.53
CA GLU A 86 5.31 3.61 6.56
C GLU A 86 3.94 3.23 6.04
N TYR A 87 3.06 2.77 6.93
CA TYR A 87 1.67 2.51 6.58
C TYR A 87 0.74 2.86 7.73
N SER A 88 -0.49 3.16 7.39
CA SER A 88 -1.58 3.30 8.34
C SER A 88 -2.83 2.57 7.87
N PHE A 89 -3.69 2.25 8.84
CA PHE A 89 -4.97 1.60 8.61
C PHE A 89 -5.92 1.94 9.75
N ARG A 90 -7.21 1.71 9.53
CA ARG A 90 -8.26 1.90 10.52
C ARG A 90 -8.79 0.57 11.02
N VAL A 91 -9.18 0.58 12.28
CA VAL A 91 -9.76 -0.54 12.99
C VAL A 91 -11.12 -0.10 13.50
N TRP A 92 -12.17 -0.77 13.06
CA TRP A 92 -13.53 -0.57 13.56
C TRP A 92 -13.79 -1.58 14.67
N HIS A 93 -14.25 -1.09 15.82
CA HIS A 93 -14.66 -1.92 16.94
C HIS A 93 -16.19 -2.08 16.96
N ASN A 94 -16.70 -3.17 17.51
CA ASN A 94 -18.14 -3.43 17.62
C ASN A 94 -18.86 -2.43 18.54
N ASP A 95 -18.13 -1.71 19.40
CA ASP A 95 -18.66 -0.62 20.24
C ASP A 95 -18.81 0.72 19.50
N GLY A 96 -18.48 0.75 18.20
CA GLY A 96 -18.57 1.93 17.34
C GLY A 96 -17.33 2.81 17.34
N ARG A 97 -16.29 2.49 18.12
CA ARG A 97 -15.01 3.20 18.09
C ARG A 97 -14.24 2.89 16.81
N ILE A 98 -13.55 3.91 16.29
CA ILE A 98 -12.63 3.79 15.16
C ILE A 98 -11.25 4.24 15.62
N GLU A 99 -10.26 3.36 15.49
CA GLU A 99 -8.86 3.66 15.82
C GLU A 99 -8.01 3.71 14.55
N GLU A 100 -7.19 4.75 14.42
CA GLU A 100 -6.17 4.82 13.37
C GLU A 100 -4.83 4.33 13.92
N THR A 101 -4.22 3.38 13.21
CA THR A 101 -2.92 2.82 13.55
C THR A 101 -1.90 3.24 12.50
N ARG A 102 -0.72 3.74 12.93
CA ARG A 102 0.44 4.04 12.07
C ARG A 102 1.65 3.20 12.47
N LYS A 103 2.34 2.62 11.49
CA LYS A 103 3.44 1.65 11.66
C LYS A 103 4.51 1.79 10.57
N GLY A 104 5.62 1.05 10.68
CA GLY A 104 6.70 1.06 9.71
C GLY A 104 7.71 2.20 9.86
N VAL A 105 7.49 3.13 10.80
CA VAL A 105 8.39 4.28 11.02
C VAL A 105 9.71 3.77 11.59
N GLY A 106 10.79 3.90 10.81
CA GLY A 106 12.12 3.45 11.23
C GLY A 106 12.28 1.92 11.27
N GLU A 107 11.40 1.17 10.61
CA GLU A 107 11.48 -0.29 10.52
C GLU A 107 11.99 -0.71 9.13
N THR A 108 12.65 -1.85 9.06
CA THR A 108 12.97 -2.51 7.79
C THR A 108 12.26 -3.86 7.73
N PHE A 109 11.49 -4.06 6.67
CA PHE A 109 10.75 -5.28 6.37
C PHE A 109 11.60 -6.14 5.44
N SER A 110 12.00 -7.33 5.88
CA SER A 110 12.72 -8.29 5.04
C SER A 110 11.72 -9.18 4.31
N PHE A 111 11.47 -8.91 3.03
CA PHE A 111 10.56 -9.72 2.20
C PHE A 111 11.25 -10.93 1.60
N PHE A 112 10.58 -12.08 1.58
CA PHE A 112 11.06 -13.32 0.97
C PHE A 112 9.89 -14.14 0.45
N LYS A 113 10.14 -15.04 -0.50
CA LYS A 113 9.16 -16.06 -0.91
C LYS A 113 9.25 -17.28 0.00
N ASN A 114 8.11 -17.74 0.50
CA ASN A 114 8.02 -19.03 1.20
C ASN A 114 8.00 -20.21 0.19
N ASN A 115 7.87 -21.44 0.70
CA ASN A 115 7.84 -22.66 -0.12
C ASN A 115 6.59 -22.77 -1.04
N PHE A 116 5.63 -21.86 -0.91
CA PHE A 116 4.41 -21.77 -1.72
C PHE A 116 4.45 -20.60 -2.71
N ASP A 117 5.63 -20.02 -2.96
CA ASP A 117 5.82 -18.84 -3.81
C ASP A 117 5.09 -17.56 -3.33
N GLU A 118 4.64 -17.52 -2.08
CA GLU A 118 4.00 -16.36 -1.49
C GLU A 118 5.04 -15.43 -0.87
N TRP A 119 4.89 -14.12 -1.13
CA TRP A 119 5.65 -13.09 -0.43
C TRP A 119 5.26 -13.04 1.04
N ARG A 120 6.23 -13.20 1.92
CA ARG A 120 6.14 -13.03 3.37
C ARG A 120 7.23 -12.06 3.81
N PHE A 121 7.13 -11.57 5.04
CA PHE A 121 8.16 -10.70 5.58
C PHE A 121 8.36 -10.88 7.07
N THR A 122 9.53 -10.48 7.54
CA THR A 122 9.82 -10.25 8.96
C THR A 122 10.13 -8.78 9.18
N VAL A 123 9.90 -8.31 10.40
CA VAL A 123 10.20 -6.92 10.79
C VAL A 123 11.47 -6.94 11.64
N GLY A 124 12.48 -6.16 11.22
CA GLY A 124 13.71 -5.95 11.97
C GLY A 124 13.91 -4.47 12.30
N PRO A 125 14.70 -4.15 13.34
CA PRO A 125 15.19 -2.80 13.55
C PRO A 125 16.01 -2.36 12.34
N SER A 126 15.88 -1.08 11.95
CA SER A 126 16.55 -0.50 10.78
C SER A 126 18.03 -0.19 10.98
#